data_AF-A0A177AH27-F1
#
_entry.id   AF-A0A177AH27-F1
#
_cell.length_a   1.000
_cell.length_b   1.000
_cell.length_c   1.000
_cell.angle_alpha   90.00
_cell.angle_beta   90.00
_cell.angle_gamma   90.00
#
_symmetry.space_group_name_H-M   'P 1'
#
loop_
_entity.id
_entity.type
_entity.pdbx_description
1 polymer ?
#
loop_
_entity_poly.entity_id
_entity_poly.type
_entity_poly.pdbx_seq_one_letter_code
_entity_poly.pdbx_strand_id
1 'polypeptide(L)'
;MNNIIDAFITSGKAQKAQGQTFQSFLASLAVSVVLCGFVTSVHVIFRAQWLRLYGKSETVGVKGLDRLSFSNVGFSHPYLYWAHLVSAVFVAISVCLILQAELRSYSRFEESLGVQSTGSSILIVSSSKKPLDPKAIRRHFSAMFGGVQGITINRDLRLLDAKISRLDAWIAKLEAAETELVRKASRSKGMPAQPLLAQHSFVLLWKRYLLESAVSQIAYIVGIIPELAWLETLPSWMVPAIQGVLPPIMLAVWISLVPMAVRVLVNFQKLHSHQAVESSVQRLYFIFLFIQVFLVASLSSSITTVLAGLGSNAKSVPLVLAQNLPKASNYFFSYFILKASSTISITLICGEKLLNLLLSYIRDKTARQKWTRSEAINVKLWGTFVPD
;
A
#
# COMPACT_ATOMS: atom_id res chain seq x y z
N MET A 1 10.90 -12.94 31.33
CA MET A 1 9.68 -12.17 30.98
C MET A 1 9.88 -10.67 31.23
N ASN A 2 10.44 -10.27 32.38
CA ASN A 2 10.68 -8.86 32.74
C ASN A 2 11.61 -8.10 31.77
N ASN A 3 12.67 -8.73 31.26
CA ASN A 3 13.61 -8.08 30.31
C ASN A 3 12.97 -7.75 28.94
N ILE A 4 11.94 -8.49 28.53
CA ILE A 4 11.23 -8.22 27.27
C ILE A 4 10.31 -7.02 27.45
N ILE A 5 9.59 -6.98 28.58
CA ILE A 5 8.71 -5.86 28.95
C ILE A 5 9.51 -4.57 29.09
N ASP A 6 10.68 -4.61 29.72
CA ASP A 6 11.57 -3.45 29.83
C ASP A 6 12.14 -3.01 28.48
N ALA A 7 12.49 -3.94 27.59
CA ALA A 7 12.87 -3.60 26.22
C ALA A 7 11.73 -2.91 25.45
N PHE A 8 10.48 -3.34 25.65
CA PHE A 8 9.28 -2.71 25.08
C PHE A 8 9.00 -1.32 25.66
N ILE A 9 9.18 -1.14 26.97
CA ILE A 9 9.01 0.17 27.61
C ILE A 9 10.10 1.13 27.14
N THR A 10 11.32 0.63 26.95
CA THR A 10 12.47 1.43 26.51
C THR A 10 12.36 1.82 25.04
N SER A 11 11.89 0.92 24.17
CA SER A 11 11.59 1.25 22.76
C SER A 11 10.45 2.27 22.66
N GLY A 12 9.40 2.12 23.46
CA GLY A 12 8.30 3.10 23.55
C GLY A 12 8.77 4.48 24.03
N LYS A 13 9.74 4.55 24.95
CA LYS A 13 10.37 5.81 25.39
C LYS A 13 11.27 6.43 24.32
N ALA A 14 12.06 5.63 23.60
CA ALA A 14 12.88 6.09 22.50
C ALA A 14 12.03 6.68 21.36
N GLN A 15 10.88 6.06 21.09
CA GLN A 15 9.91 6.52 20.09
C GLN A 15 9.18 7.80 20.51
N LYS A 16 9.00 8.03 21.82
CA LYS A 16 8.45 9.26 22.39
C LYS A 16 9.43 10.45 22.29
N ALA A 17 10.74 10.19 22.31
CA ALA A 17 11.77 11.22 22.22
C ALA A 17 11.94 11.81 20.81
N GLN A 18 11.51 11.11 19.76
CA GLN A 18 11.65 11.53 18.36
C GLN A 18 10.50 12.44 17.86
N GLY A 19 9.59 12.83 18.76
CA GLY A 19 8.32 13.47 18.41
C GLY A 19 7.31 12.41 17.99
N GLN A 20 6.23 12.28 18.77
CA GLN A 20 5.14 11.40 18.40
C GLN A 20 4.53 11.93 17.10
N THR A 21 4.74 11.22 16.00
CA THR A 21 4.17 11.49 14.69
C THR A 21 3.22 10.34 14.32
N PHE A 22 2.37 10.50 13.31
CA PHE A 22 1.53 9.39 12.80
C PHE A 22 2.35 8.12 12.46
N GLN A 23 3.64 8.28 12.11
CA GLN A 23 4.58 7.18 11.93
C GLN A 23 4.85 6.39 13.21
N SER A 24 4.91 7.06 14.37
CA SER A 24 5.03 6.41 15.68
C SER A 24 3.78 5.61 16.04
N PHE A 25 2.58 6.09 15.68
CA PHE A 25 1.35 5.32 15.84
C PHE A 25 1.35 4.06 14.96
N LEU A 26 1.72 4.19 13.69
CA LEU A 26 1.82 3.04 12.78
C LEU A 26 2.88 2.02 13.23
N ALA A 27 3.99 2.47 13.80
CA ALA A 27 5.01 1.59 14.36
C ALA A 27 4.51 0.86 15.63
N SER A 28 3.76 1.54 16.50
CA SER A 28 3.10 0.92 17.67
C SER A 28 2.09 -0.15 17.23
N LEU A 29 1.23 0.19 16.24
CA LEU A 29 0.27 -0.74 15.66
C LEU A 29 0.96 -1.97 15.06
N ALA A 30 2.04 -1.77 14.30
CA ALA A 30 2.81 -2.86 13.70
C ALA A 30 3.39 -3.80 14.77
N VAL A 31 3.94 -3.24 15.84
CA VAL A 31 4.46 -4.01 16.98
C VAL A 31 3.35 -4.81 17.67
N SER A 32 2.20 -4.20 17.91
CA SER A 32 1.04 -4.86 18.51
C SER A 32 0.49 -5.98 17.62
N VAL A 33 0.50 -5.81 16.29
CA VAL A 33 0.12 -6.85 15.32
C VAL A 33 1.12 -8.01 15.31
N VAL A 34 2.43 -7.74 15.38
CA VAL A 34 3.46 -8.79 15.46
C VAL A 34 3.32 -9.60 16.76
N LEU A 35 3.04 -8.94 17.88
CA LEU A 35 2.81 -9.61 19.16
C LEU A 35 1.56 -10.51 19.09
N CYS A 36 0.48 -10.00 18.49
CA CYS A 36 -0.72 -10.81 18.22
C CYS A 36 -0.39 -11.99 17.31
N GLY A 37 0.39 -11.77 16.25
CA GLY A 37 0.86 -12.79 15.32
C GLY A 37 1.66 -13.91 16.02
N PHE A 38 2.47 -13.57 17.03
CA PHE A 38 3.21 -14.56 17.82
C PHE A 38 2.27 -15.42 18.67
N VAL A 39 1.31 -14.80 19.35
CA VAL A 39 0.32 -15.51 20.19
C VAL A 39 -0.56 -16.43 19.32
N THR A 40 -0.99 -15.95 18.15
CA THR A 40 -1.76 -16.77 17.21
C THR A 40 -0.93 -17.87 16.57
N SER A 41 0.37 -17.64 16.30
CA SER A 41 1.29 -18.65 15.77
C SER A 41 1.51 -19.80 16.75
N VAL A 42 1.68 -19.52 18.04
CA VAL A 42 1.76 -20.57 19.09
C VAL A 42 0.49 -21.41 19.10
N HIS A 43 -0.68 -20.78 18.95
CA HIS A 43 -1.96 -21.48 18.90
C HIS A 43 -2.12 -22.32 17.62
N VAL A 44 -1.67 -21.80 16.47
CA VAL A 44 -1.66 -22.51 15.19
C VAL A 44 -0.69 -23.69 15.19
N ILE A 45 0.48 -23.57 15.83
CA ILE A 45 1.46 -24.66 15.98
C ILE A 45 0.87 -25.77 16.85
N PHE A 46 0.27 -25.41 17.98
CA PHE A 46 -0.42 -26.38 18.84
C PHE A 46 -1.55 -27.11 18.08
N ARG A 47 -2.32 -26.37 17.27
CA ARG A 47 -3.34 -26.93 16.36
C ARG A 47 -2.75 -27.83 15.28
N ALA A 48 -1.62 -27.45 14.67
CA ALA A 48 -0.94 -28.21 13.63
C ALA A 48 -0.43 -29.58 14.15
N GLN A 49 0.06 -29.59 15.40
CA GLN A 49 0.44 -30.81 16.11
C GLN A 49 -0.76 -31.75 16.26
N TRP A 50 -1.93 -31.19 16.61
CA TRP A 50 -3.15 -31.96 16.83
C TRP A 50 -3.75 -32.53 15.54
N LEU A 51 -3.76 -31.76 14.45
CA LEU A 51 -4.25 -32.20 13.12
C LEU A 51 -3.36 -33.25 12.45
N ARG A 52 -2.06 -33.29 12.78
CA ARG A 52 -1.18 -34.40 12.36
C ARG A 52 -1.61 -35.75 12.94
N LEU A 53 -2.27 -35.76 14.10
CA LEU A 53 -2.66 -36.99 14.80
C LEU A 53 -4.07 -37.48 14.41
N TYR A 54 -4.99 -36.57 14.07
CA TYR A 54 -6.41 -36.89 13.83
C TYR A 54 -6.95 -36.40 12.47
N GLY A 55 -6.07 -36.00 11.56
CA GLY A 55 -6.44 -35.52 10.22
C GLY A 55 -6.81 -36.64 9.25
N LYS A 56 -7.49 -36.29 8.15
CA LYS A 56 -7.71 -37.22 7.03
C LYS A 56 -6.32 -37.56 6.43
N SER A 57 -5.98 -38.85 6.38
CA SER A 57 -4.67 -39.34 5.93
C SER A 57 -4.33 -38.89 4.49
N GLU A 58 -3.05 -38.95 4.11
CA GLU A 58 -2.56 -38.64 2.75
C GLU A 58 -3.31 -39.42 1.65
N THR A 59 -3.92 -40.55 1.98
CA THR A 59 -4.73 -41.39 1.09
C THR A 59 -5.96 -40.68 0.50
N VAL A 60 -6.41 -39.56 1.09
CA VAL A 60 -7.55 -38.75 0.62
C VAL A 60 -7.08 -37.56 -0.26
N GLY A 61 -5.79 -37.49 -0.61
CA GLY A 61 -5.26 -36.49 -1.54
C GLY A 61 -4.98 -35.10 -0.94
N VAL A 62 -4.93 -34.98 0.40
CA VAL A 62 -4.64 -33.71 1.09
C VAL A 62 -3.13 -33.40 1.04
N LYS A 63 -2.72 -32.44 0.19
CA LYS A 63 -1.31 -32.04 -0.03
C LYS A 63 -1.07 -30.59 0.42
N GLY A 64 0.18 -30.25 0.77
CA GLY A 64 0.57 -28.87 1.11
C GLY A 64 -0.06 -28.34 2.41
N LEU A 65 -0.41 -27.05 2.44
CA LEU A 65 -1.01 -26.41 3.61
C LEU A 65 -2.47 -26.84 3.87
N ASP A 66 -3.11 -27.53 2.92
CA ASP A 66 -4.45 -28.08 3.10
C ASP A 66 -4.51 -29.07 4.28
N ARG A 67 -3.36 -29.63 4.69
CA ARG A 67 -3.21 -30.46 5.90
C ARG A 67 -3.52 -29.71 7.19
N LEU A 68 -3.32 -28.40 7.18
CA LEU A 68 -3.60 -27.49 8.29
C LEU A 68 -4.96 -26.82 8.14
N SER A 69 -5.80 -27.21 7.18
CA SER A 69 -7.15 -26.64 7.00
C SER A 69 -8.18 -27.33 7.91
N PHE A 70 -9.27 -26.63 8.24
CA PHE A 70 -10.44 -27.23 8.91
C PHE A 70 -11.10 -28.34 8.06
N SER A 71 -10.90 -28.32 6.73
CA SER A 71 -11.38 -29.37 5.81
C SER A 71 -10.70 -30.73 6.07
N ASN A 72 -9.54 -30.73 6.73
CA ASN A 72 -8.78 -31.93 7.07
C ASN A 72 -9.18 -32.59 8.40
N VAL A 73 -10.15 -32.03 9.14
CA VAL A 73 -10.68 -32.68 10.37
C VAL A 73 -11.46 -33.94 9.97
N GLY A 74 -11.11 -35.09 10.55
CA GLY A 74 -11.80 -36.35 10.32
C GLY A 74 -13.23 -36.36 10.87
N PHE A 75 -14.15 -37.05 10.19
CA PHE A 75 -15.55 -37.16 10.62
C PHE A 75 -15.72 -37.87 11.96
N SER A 76 -14.72 -38.66 12.39
CA SER A 76 -14.72 -39.40 13.66
C SER A 76 -14.45 -38.53 14.90
N HIS A 77 -14.01 -37.28 14.72
CA HIS A 77 -13.64 -36.39 15.82
C HIS A 77 -14.25 -34.98 15.67
N PRO A 78 -15.59 -34.85 15.67
CA PRO A 78 -16.26 -33.57 15.45
C PRO A 78 -16.01 -32.54 16.56
N TYR A 79 -15.64 -32.98 17.77
CA TYR A 79 -15.30 -32.06 18.87
C TYR A 79 -14.06 -31.21 18.58
N LEU A 80 -13.20 -31.61 17.62
CA LEU A 80 -12.01 -30.84 17.22
C LEU A 80 -12.37 -29.51 16.54
N TYR A 81 -13.59 -29.36 16.01
CA TYR A 81 -14.06 -28.08 15.47
C TYR A 81 -14.21 -27.00 16.56
N TRP A 82 -14.40 -27.37 17.83
CA TRP A 82 -14.43 -26.40 18.94
C TRP A 82 -13.10 -25.70 19.12
N ALA A 83 -11.97 -26.38 18.91
CA ALA A 83 -10.65 -25.77 19.00
C ALA A 83 -10.48 -24.64 17.96
N HIS A 84 -11.03 -24.83 16.75
CA HIS A 84 -11.05 -23.79 15.72
C HIS A 84 -11.88 -22.57 16.12
N LEU A 85 -13.07 -22.80 16.67
CA LEU A 85 -13.97 -21.73 17.09
C LEU A 85 -13.34 -20.92 18.25
N VAL A 86 -12.83 -21.60 19.27
CA VAL A 86 -12.17 -20.96 20.42
C VAL A 86 -10.96 -20.17 19.96
N SER A 87 -10.15 -20.72 19.05
CA SER A 87 -9.02 -20.01 18.43
C SER A 87 -9.46 -18.74 17.72
N ALA A 88 -10.49 -18.83 16.85
CA ALA A 88 -10.99 -17.69 16.09
C ALA A 88 -11.54 -16.59 16.99
N VAL A 89 -12.30 -16.95 18.02
CA VAL A 89 -12.84 -16.01 19.02
C VAL A 89 -11.71 -15.35 19.80
N PHE A 90 -10.72 -16.12 20.25
CA PHE A 90 -9.56 -15.58 20.97
C PHE A 90 -8.78 -14.59 20.11
N VAL A 91 -8.53 -14.90 18.83
CA VAL A 91 -7.87 -13.98 17.89
C VAL A 91 -8.70 -12.71 17.71
N ALA A 92 -10.01 -12.84 17.48
CA ALA A 92 -10.90 -11.70 17.28
C ALA A 92 -10.92 -10.77 18.50
N ILE A 93 -11.06 -11.31 19.71
CA ILE A 93 -11.03 -10.53 20.96
C ILE A 93 -9.67 -9.83 21.12
N SER A 94 -8.57 -10.55 20.89
CA SER A 94 -7.21 -9.99 21.01
C SER A 94 -7.01 -8.81 20.05
N VAL A 95 -7.42 -8.95 18.79
CA VAL A 95 -7.35 -7.87 17.79
C VAL A 95 -8.22 -6.68 18.21
N CYS A 96 -9.45 -6.92 18.68
CA CYS A 96 -10.32 -5.84 19.15
C CYS A 96 -9.73 -5.08 20.34
N LEU A 97 -9.14 -5.77 21.31
CA LEU A 97 -8.50 -5.16 22.48
C LEU A 97 -7.28 -4.31 22.08
N ILE A 98 -6.46 -4.82 21.15
CA ILE A 98 -5.31 -4.09 20.60
C ILE A 98 -5.78 -2.82 19.88
N LEU A 99 -6.74 -2.94 18.96
CA LEU A 99 -7.27 -1.79 18.23
C LEU A 99 -7.86 -0.75 19.19
N GLN A 100 -8.58 -1.18 20.23
CA GLN A 100 -9.13 -0.27 21.22
C GLN A 100 -8.03 0.44 22.02
N ALA A 101 -6.97 -0.28 22.42
CA ALA A 101 -5.83 0.31 23.12
C ALA A 101 -5.09 1.34 22.25
N GLU A 102 -4.82 1.00 21.00
CA GLU A 102 -4.14 1.87 20.03
C GLU A 102 -4.98 3.11 19.70
N LEU A 103 -6.29 2.95 19.44
CA LEU A 103 -7.19 4.08 19.18
C LEU A 103 -7.26 5.05 20.37
N ARG A 104 -7.28 4.54 21.61
CA ARG A 104 -7.23 5.38 22.81
C ARG A 104 -5.89 6.12 22.92
N SER A 105 -4.78 5.45 22.61
CA SER A 105 -3.45 6.08 22.58
C SER A 105 -3.39 7.21 21.55
N TYR A 106 -3.90 6.96 20.35
CA TYR A 106 -3.98 7.95 19.27
C TYR A 106 -4.86 9.16 19.64
N SER A 107 -6.04 8.93 20.20
CA SER A 107 -6.96 10.02 20.58
C SER A 107 -6.35 10.95 21.64
N ARG A 108 -5.64 10.40 22.64
CA ARG A 108 -4.91 11.21 23.64
C ARG A 108 -3.80 12.04 23.00
N PHE A 109 -3.10 11.47 22.01
CA PHE A 109 -2.07 12.17 21.27
C PHE A 109 -2.66 13.34 20.45
N GLU A 110 -3.76 13.10 19.73
CA GLU A 110 -4.46 14.15 18.98
C GLU A 110 -4.93 15.29 19.89
N GLU A 111 -5.50 14.96 21.05
CA GLU A 111 -5.92 15.93 22.06
C GLU A 111 -4.73 16.79 22.54
N SER A 112 -3.56 16.18 22.77
CA SER A 112 -2.35 16.92 23.18
C SER A 112 -1.86 17.92 22.11
N LEU A 113 -2.06 17.62 20.83
CA LEU A 113 -1.76 18.54 19.73
C LEU A 113 -2.80 19.66 19.65
N GLY A 114 -4.07 19.34 19.87
CA GLY A 114 -5.17 20.31 19.85
C GLY A 114 -5.02 21.41 20.90
N VAL A 115 -4.47 21.08 22.08
CA VAL A 115 -4.22 22.05 23.16
C VAL A 115 -3.15 23.10 22.78
N GLN A 116 -2.27 22.83 21.81
CA GLN A 116 -1.27 23.79 21.33
C GLN A 116 -1.76 24.77 20.25
N SER A 117 -2.96 24.55 19.70
CA SER A 117 -3.54 25.43 18.68
C SER A 117 -4.16 26.68 19.32
N THR A 118 -3.45 27.81 19.25
CA THR A 118 -3.89 29.13 19.75
C THR A 118 -5.03 29.79 18.93
N GLY A 119 -5.57 29.12 17.89
CA GLY A 119 -6.74 29.60 17.16
C GLY A 119 -7.34 28.56 16.22
N SER A 120 -8.66 28.41 16.26
CA SER A 120 -9.41 27.50 15.37
C SER A 120 -9.95 28.27 14.15
N SER A 121 -9.59 27.82 12.94
CA SER A 121 -10.15 28.35 11.70
C SER A 121 -11.23 27.40 11.17
N ILE A 122 -12.38 27.93 10.76
CA ILE A 122 -13.49 27.15 10.21
C ILE A 122 -13.65 27.49 8.74
N LEU A 123 -13.66 26.46 7.88
CA LEU A 123 -14.00 26.60 6.46
C LEU A 123 -15.51 26.46 6.29
N ILE A 124 -16.16 27.53 5.82
CA ILE A 124 -17.59 27.53 5.50
C ILE A 124 -17.74 27.35 3.99
N VAL A 125 -18.41 26.28 3.57
CA VAL A 125 -18.74 26.00 2.18
C VAL A 125 -20.26 26.12 2.00
N SER A 126 -20.70 26.88 1.00
CA SER A 126 -22.12 27.02 0.65
C SER A 126 -22.37 26.56 -0.77
N SER A 127 -23.47 25.84 -0.98
CA SER A 127 -23.98 25.47 -2.31
C SER A 127 -24.74 26.61 -3.00
N SER A 128 -25.07 27.69 -2.27
CA SER A 128 -25.77 28.85 -2.80
C SER A 128 -24.86 29.70 -3.68
N LYS A 129 -25.37 30.15 -4.83
CA LYS A 129 -24.66 31.09 -5.72
C LYS A 129 -24.59 32.51 -5.16
N LYS A 130 -25.31 32.81 -4.06
CA LYS A 130 -25.30 34.14 -3.44
C LYS A 130 -23.99 34.35 -2.68
N PRO A 131 -23.28 35.48 -2.89
CA PRO A 131 -22.08 35.78 -2.12
C PRO A 131 -22.44 35.90 -0.64
N LEU A 132 -21.67 35.26 0.23
CA LEU A 132 -21.86 35.39 1.67
C LEU A 132 -21.37 36.77 2.13
N ASP A 133 -22.24 37.50 2.83
CA ASP A 133 -21.89 38.79 3.42
C ASP A 133 -21.06 38.58 4.71
N PRO A 134 -19.83 39.14 4.79
CA PRO A 134 -19.01 39.09 5.99
C PRO A 134 -19.71 39.60 7.25
N LYS A 135 -20.56 40.62 7.13
CA LYS A 135 -21.27 41.19 8.28
C LYS A 135 -22.30 40.20 8.83
N ALA A 136 -23.03 39.53 7.94
CA ALA A 136 -23.97 38.47 8.31
C ALA A 136 -23.26 37.30 9.01
N ILE A 137 -22.11 36.85 8.49
CA ILE A 137 -21.29 35.80 9.13
C ILE A 137 -20.82 36.24 10.51
N ARG A 138 -20.24 37.45 10.62
CA ARG A 138 -19.76 37.99 11.89
C ARG A 138 -20.89 38.09 12.92
N ARG A 139 -22.08 38.53 12.50
CA ARG A 139 -23.26 38.58 13.37
C ARG A 139 -23.68 37.19 13.83
N HIS A 140 -23.74 36.22 12.93
CA HIS A 140 -24.15 34.86 13.25
C HIS A 140 -23.18 34.16 14.24
N PHE A 141 -21.87 34.35 14.05
CA PHE A 141 -20.84 33.77 14.92
C PHE A 141 -20.37 34.69 16.05
N SER A 142 -21.02 35.85 16.24
CA SER A 142 -20.60 36.84 17.25
C SER A 142 -20.63 36.31 18.67
N ALA A 143 -21.57 35.39 18.96
CA ALA A 143 -21.75 34.79 20.27
C ALA A 143 -20.90 33.54 20.51
N MET A 144 -20.20 33.02 19.50
CA MET A 144 -19.39 31.79 19.63
C MET A 144 -17.92 32.10 19.91
N PHE A 145 -17.32 31.34 20.84
CA PHE A 145 -15.87 31.20 21.07
C PHE A 145 -15.05 32.50 21.14
N GLY A 146 -15.52 33.50 21.90
CA GLY A 146 -14.77 34.76 22.08
C GLY A 146 -14.77 35.71 20.87
N GLY A 147 -15.58 35.41 19.85
CA GLY A 147 -15.79 36.27 18.69
C GLY A 147 -14.89 35.96 17.48
N VAL A 148 -15.29 36.47 16.31
CA VAL A 148 -14.60 36.21 15.04
C VAL A 148 -13.39 37.14 14.88
N GLN A 149 -12.17 36.60 14.92
CA GLN A 149 -10.94 37.38 14.69
C GLN A 149 -10.83 37.90 13.25
N GLY A 150 -11.05 37.03 12.25
CA GLY A 150 -10.89 37.38 10.83
C GLY A 150 -11.84 36.60 9.94
N ILE A 151 -12.22 37.20 8.80
CA ILE A 151 -13.03 36.55 7.77
C ILE A 151 -12.30 36.71 6.43
N THR A 152 -11.89 35.60 5.84
CA THR A 152 -11.27 35.57 4.52
C THR A 152 -12.25 34.95 3.53
N ILE A 153 -12.67 35.73 2.53
CA ILE A 153 -13.51 35.22 1.44
C ILE A 153 -12.61 34.69 0.33
N ASN A 154 -12.79 33.43 -0.04
CA ASN A 154 -12.14 32.86 -1.21
C ASN A 154 -12.68 33.51 -2.49
N ARG A 155 -11.80 34.07 -3.32
CA ARG A 155 -12.14 34.75 -4.57
C ARG A 155 -11.83 33.83 -5.76
N ASP A 156 -12.50 34.05 -6.89
CA ASP A 156 -12.13 33.34 -8.12
C ASP A 156 -10.79 33.87 -8.65
N LEU A 157 -9.72 33.15 -8.32
CA LEU A 157 -8.36 33.46 -8.75
C LEU A 157 -7.92 32.60 -9.94
N ARG A 158 -8.82 31.88 -10.64
CA ARG A 158 -8.45 30.98 -11.74
C ARG A 158 -7.67 31.67 -12.85
N LEU A 159 -8.05 32.91 -13.19
CA LEU A 159 -7.32 33.69 -14.21
C LEU A 159 -5.92 34.10 -13.74
N LEU A 160 -5.77 34.42 -12.45
CA LEU A 160 -4.48 34.76 -11.86
C LEU A 160 -3.59 33.51 -11.77
N ASP A 161 -4.14 32.39 -11.32
CA ASP A 161 -3.46 31.10 -11.25
C ASP A 161 -2.99 30.63 -12.63
N ALA A 162 -3.81 30.81 -13.68
CA ALA A 162 -3.41 30.54 -15.06
C ALA A 162 -2.25 31.44 -15.53
N LYS A 163 -2.22 32.72 -15.11
CA LYS A 163 -1.10 33.64 -15.41
C LYS A 163 0.16 33.23 -14.66
N ILE A 164 0.05 32.87 -13.38
CA ILE A 164 1.16 32.39 -12.55
C ILE A 164 1.73 31.09 -13.14
N SER A 165 0.87 30.14 -13.50
CA SER A 165 1.29 28.88 -14.15
C SER A 165 2.05 29.13 -15.47
N ARG A 166 1.60 30.11 -16.27
CA ARG A 166 2.33 30.52 -17.48
C ARG A 166 3.67 31.16 -17.14
N LEU A 167 3.71 32.03 -16.13
CA LEU A 167 4.95 32.66 -15.65
C LEU A 167 5.96 31.60 -15.19
N ASP A 168 5.53 30.63 -14.39
CA ASP A 168 6.38 29.52 -13.91
C ASP A 168 6.92 28.69 -15.07
N ALA A 169 6.10 28.44 -16.10
CA ALA A 169 6.54 27.75 -17.31
C ALA A 169 7.61 28.56 -18.09
N TRP A 170 7.49 29.89 -18.14
CA TRP A 170 8.50 30.75 -18.76
C TRP A 170 9.78 30.83 -17.92
N ILE A 171 9.68 30.95 -16.60
CA ILE A 171 10.82 30.91 -15.68
C ILE A 171 11.57 29.58 -15.86
N ALA A 172 10.86 28.45 -15.91
CA ALA A 172 11.48 27.14 -16.12
C ALA A 172 12.23 27.04 -17.46
N LYS A 173 11.71 27.68 -18.53
CA LYS A 173 12.40 27.75 -19.83
C LYS A 173 13.64 28.65 -19.78
N LEU A 174 13.55 29.81 -19.12
CA LEU A 174 14.66 30.74 -18.95
C LEU A 174 15.78 30.10 -18.14
N GLU A 175 15.47 29.52 -16.97
CA GLU A 175 16.44 28.83 -16.13
C GLU A 175 17.15 27.69 -16.89
N ALA A 176 16.41 26.93 -17.71
CA ALA A 176 17.00 25.86 -18.52
C ALA A 176 17.95 26.39 -19.59
N ALA A 177 17.63 27.53 -20.22
CA ALA A 177 18.49 28.17 -21.20
C ALA A 177 19.77 28.75 -20.56
N GLU A 178 19.63 29.44 -19.42
CA GLU A 178 20.76 29.97 -18.65
C GLU A 178 21.69 28.85 -18.17
N THR A 179 21.13 27.76 -17.64
CA THR A 179 21.91 26.60 -17.18
C THR A 179 22.69 25.96 -18.33
N GLU A 180 22.09 25.90 -19.53
CA GLU A 180 22.77 25.37 -20.72
C GLU A 180 23.92 26.28 -21.18
N LEU A 181 23.75 27.60 -21.11
CA LEU A 181 24.83 28.55 -21.39
C LEU A 181 25.99 28.41 -20.41
N VAL A 182 25.69 28.34 -19.11
CA VAL A 182 26.69 28.10 -18.06
C VAL A 182 27.45 26.80 -18.33
N ARG A 183 26.74 25.71 -18.65
CA ARG A 183 27.36 24.41 -18.96
C ARG A 183 28.28 24.47 -20.18
N LYS A 184 27.88 25.19 -21.24
CA LYS A 184 28.72 25.40 -22.44
C LYS A 184 29.98 26.20 -22.10
N ALA A 185 29.85 27.28 -21.33
CA ALA A 185 30.97 28.11 -20.89
C ALA A 185 31.96 27.33 -19.99
N SER A 186 31.46 26.53 -19.05
CA SER A 186 32.30 25.68 -18.20
C SER A 186 33.08 24.64 -18.99
N ARG A 187 32.46 24.01 -20.00
CA ARG A 187 33.13 23.07 -20.91
C ARG A 187 34.25 23.75 -21.70
N SER A 188 33.99 24.95 -22.21
CA SER A 188 34.99 25.72 -22.97
C SER A 188 36.21 26.13 -22.13
N LYS A 189 36.04 26.35 -20.82
CA LYS A 189 37.14 26.73 -19.91
C LYS A 189 38.00 25.55 -19.44
N GLY A 190 37.73 24.33 -19.91
CA GLY A 190 38.45 23.14 -19.47
C GLY A 190 38.35 22.87 -17.96
N MET A 191 37.39 23.50 -17.27
CA MET A 191 37.13 23.21 -15.87
C MET A 191 36.81 21.72 -15.78
N PRO A 192 37.44 20.98 -14.84
CA PRO A 192 37.08 19.59 -14.63
C PRO A 192 35.58 19.59 -14.31
N ALA A 193 34.78 19.08 -15.23
CA ALA A 193 33.47 18.60 -14.86
C ALA A 193 33.73 17.68 -13.66
N GLN A 194 33.00 17.86 -12.55
CA GLN A 194 32.92 16.84 -11.50
C GLN A 194 32.90 15.45 -12.15
N PRO A 195 33.48 14.38 -11.55
CA PRO A 195 33.65 13.06 -12.16
C PRO A 195 32.28 12.36 -12.35
N LEU A 196 31.44 12.98 -13.15
CA LEU A 196 30.18 12.56 -13.67
C LEU A 196 30.45 11.59 -14.81
N LEU A 197 31.59 11.64 -15.51
CA LEU A 197 31.90 10.65 -16.56
C LEU A 197 31.98 9.21 -16.02
N ALA A 198 32.48 8.99 -14.79
CA ALA A 198 32.44 7.68 -14.15
C ALA A 198 30.99 7.25 -13.79
N GLN A 199 30.15 8.21 -13.36
CA GLN A 199 28.72 7.96 -13.11
C GLN A 199 27.91 7.82 -14.40
N HIS A 200 28.26 8.50 -15.48
CA HIS A 200 27.64 8.41 -16.80
C HIS A 200 27.95 7.04 -17.41
N SER A 201 29.19 6.55 -17.30
CA SER A 201 29.54 5.18 -17.72
C SER A 201 28.82 4.14 -16.88
N PHE A 202 28.76 4.30 -15.55
CA PHE A 202 27.99 3.42 -14.67
C PHE A 202 26.50 3.46 -15.00
N VAL A 203 25.89 4.63 -15.21
CA VAL A 203 24.45 4.78 -15.54
C VAL A 203 24.15 4.34 -16.97
N LEU A 204 25.06 4.47 -17.94
CA LEU A 204 24.88 3.94 -19.30
C LEU A 204 25.03 2.41 -19.32
N LEU A 205 26.00 1.86 -18.58
CA LEU A 205 26.12 0.43 -18.32
C LEU A 205 24.89 -0.10 -17.57
N TRP A 206 24.39 0.64 -16.57
CA TRP A 206 23.18 0.30 -15.83
C TRP A 206 21.93 0.47 -16.67
N LYS A 207 21.85 1.45 -17.58
CA LYS A 207 20.75 1.64 -18.53
C LYS A 207 20.71 0.48 -19.53
N ARG A 208 21.88 0.03 -20.01
CA ARG A 208 22.04 -1.19 -20.81
C ARG A 208 21.59 -2.43 -20.02
N TYR A 209 22.03 -2.56 -18.76
CA TYR A 209 21.65 -3.67 -17.87
C TYR A 209 20.16 -3.65 -17.47
N LEU A 210 19.57 -2.46 -17.32
CA LEU A 210 18.14 -2.28 -17.01
C LEU A 210 17.27 -2.48 -18.26
N LEU A 211 17.78 -2.15 -19.46
CA LEU A 211 17.15 -2.55 -20.72
C LEU A 211 17.27 -4.07 -20.93
N GLU A 212 18.39 -4.70 -20.57
CA GLU A 212 18.57 -6.16 -20.62
C GLU A 212 17.77 -6.89 -19.51
N SER A 213 17.59 -6.29 -18.33
CA SER A 213 16.75 -6.82 -17.23
C SER A 213 15.26 -6.50 -17.39
N ALA A 214 14.90 -5.37 -18.00
CA ALA A 214 13.54 -5.13 -18.47
C ALA A 214 13.22 -6.07 -19.64
N VAL A 215 14.20 -6.41 -20.50
CA VAL A 215 14.08 -7.51 -21.48
C VAL A 215 14.02 -8.87 -20.79
N SER A 216 14.69 -9.06 -19.65
CA SER A 216 14.53 -10.25 -18.80
C SER A 216 13.18 -10.31 -18.04
N GLN A 217 12.33 -9.29 -18.15
CA GLN A 217 10.92 -9.32 -17.75
C GLN A 217 9.93 -9.08 -18.90
N ILE A 218 10.42 -8.85 -20.14
CA ILE A 218 9.60 -8.72 -21.36
C ILE A 218 9.65 -10.00 -22.20
N ALA A 219 10.50 -10.97 -21.84
CA ALA A 219 10.41 -12.33 -22.36
C ALA A 219 9.30 -13.16 -21.68
N TYR A 220 8.08 -12.62 -21.51
CA TYR A 220 6.90 -13.40 -21.11
C TYR A 220 5.58 -12.78 -21.62
N ILE A 221 5.60 -12.10 -22.77
CA ILE A 221 4.41 -12.01 -23.64
C ILE A 221 4.49 -13.16 -24.66
N VAL A 222 4.53 -14.39 -24.17
CA VAL A 222 4.22 -15.57 -24.98
C VAL A 222 2.86 -16.04 -24.51
N GLY A 223 1.84 -15.78 -25.32
CA GLY A 223 0.50 -16.33 -25.07
C GLY A 223 -0.67 -15.41 -25.36
N ILE A 224 -0.66 -14.67 -26.48
CA ILE A 224 -1.93 -14.26 -27.12
C ILE A 224 -2.40 -15.38 -28.09
N ILE A 225 -1.67 -16.50 -28.18
CA ILE A 225 -1.76 -17.43 -29.30
C ILE A 225 -1.89 -18.89 -28.80
N PRO A 226 -2.70 -19.75 -29.45
CA PRO A 226 -3.13 -21.06 -28.98
C PRO A 226 -2.05 -22.15 -29.16
N GLU A 227 -0.87 -21.97 -28.55
CA GLU A 227 0.29 -22.86 -28.70
C GLU A 227 0.83 -23.42 -27.36
N LEU A 228 0.06 -23.45 -26.27
CA LEU A 228 0.51 -23.91 -24.94
C LEU A 228 0.90 -25.41 -24.81
N ALA A 229 1.04 -26.15 -25.91
CA ALA A 229 1.47 -27.56 -25.91
C ALA A 229 2.93 -27.74 -25.42
N TRP A 230 3.74 -26.68 -25.41
CA TRP A 230 5.13 -26.72 -24.94
C TRP A 230 5.28 -26.75 -23.41
N LEU A 231 4.21 -26.53 -22.62
CA LEU A 231 4.31 -26.63 -21.16
C LEU A 231 4.59 -28.07 -20.68
N GLU A 232 4.29 -29.07 -21.49
CA GLU A 232 4.55 -30.49 -21.17
C GLU A 232 6.03 -30.88 -21.35
N THR A 233 6.83 -30.09 -22.06
CA THR A 233 8.27 -30.36 -22.27
C THR A 233 9.17 -29.73 -21.20
N LEU A 234 8.59 -28.98 -20.26
CA LEU A 234 9.34 -28.30 -19.21
C LEU A 234 9.74 -29.26 -18.07
N PRO A 235 10.91 -29.05 -17.43
CA PRO A 235 11.29 -29.80 -16.24
C PRO A 235 10.22 -29.69 -15.14
N SER A 236 10.00 -30.79 -14.42
CA SER A 236 8.93 -30.93 -13.40
C SER A 236 8.96 -29.88 -12.28
N TRP A 237 10.11 -29.25 -12.02
CA TRP A 237 10.25 -28.18 -11.02
C TRP A 237 9.83 -26.80 -11.55
N MET A 238 9.83 -26.59 -12.88
CA MET A 238 9.65 -25.28 -13.49
C MET A 238 8.17 -24.89 -13.64
N VAL A 239 7.29 -25.87 -13.90
CA VAL A 239 5.84 -25.63 -14.01
C VAL A 239 5.24 -25.10 -12.68
N PRO A 240 5.52 -25.70 -11.50
CA PRO A 240 5.07 -25.15 -10.22
C PRO A 240 5.69 -23.79 -9.88
N ALA A 241 6.94 -23.55 -10.27
CA ALA A 241 7.60 -22.26 -10.05
C ALA A 241 6.94 -21.14 -10.87
N ILE A 242 6.66 -21.37 -12.14
CA ILE A 242 5.94 -20.42 -13.00
C ILE A 242 4.52 -20.17 -12.46
N GLN A 243 3.80 -21.23 -12.08
CA GLN A 243 2.45 -21.12 -11.51
C GLN A 243 2.43 -20.35 -10.17
N GLY A 244 3.48 -20.47 -9.36
CA GLY A 244 3.58 -19.80 -8.06
C GLY A 244 4.05 -18.33 -8.14
N VAL A 245 4.79 -17.95 -9.19
CA VAL A 245 5.46 -16.64 -9.29
C VAL A 245 4.83 -15.71 -10.33
N LEU A 246 4.44 -16.24 -11.50
CA LEU A 246 3.94 -15.42 -12.60
C LEU A 246 2.59 -14.72 -12.28
N PRO A 247 1.56 -15.41 -11.73
CA PRO A 247 0.29 -14.75 -11.42
C PRO A 247 0.43 -13.63 -10.38
N PRO A 248 1.20 -13.78 -9.28
CA PRO A 248 1.47 -12.69 -8.35
C PRO A 248 2.19 -11.49 -8.97
N ILE A 249 3.15 -11.70 -9.89
CA ILE A 249 3.84 -10.59 -10.58
C ILE A 249 2.87 -9.82 -11.47
N MET A 250 2.08 -10.51 -12.30
CA MET A 250 1.08 -9.87 -13.16
C MET A 250 0.06 -9.09 -12.34
N LEU A 251 -0.39 -9.67 -11.22
CA LEU A 251 -1.28 -9.00 -10.30
C LEU A 251 -0.61 -7.78 -9.65
N ALA A 252 0.67 -7.86 -9.25
CA ALA A 252 1.39 -6.73 -8.67
C ALA A 252 1.49 -5.55 -9.65
N VAL A 253 1.74 -5.81 -10.94
CA VAL A 253 1.72 -4.79 -11.99
C VAL A 253 0.33 -4.16 -12.10
N TRP A 254 -0.72 -4.98 -12.16
CA TRP A 254 -2.10 -4.51 -12.23
C TRP A 254 -2.49 -3.64 -11.03
N ILE A 255 -2.20 -4.12 -9.81
CA ILE A 255 -2.43 -3.40 -8.56
C ILE A 255 -1.68 -2.05 -8.55
N SER A 256 -0.46 -1.99 -9.09
CA SER A 256 0.33 -0.75 -9.11
C SER A 256 -0.26 0.33 -10.04
N LEU A 257 -0.99 -0.07 -11.09
CA LEU A 257 -1.58 0.85 -12.07
C LEU A 257 -2.90 1.46 -11.58
N VAL A 258 -3.70 0.69 -10.84
CA VAL A 258 -5.03 1.10 -10.37
C VAL A 258 -5.04 2.38 -9.54
N PRO A 259 -4.20 2.60 -8.52
CA PRO A 259 -4.24 3.81 -7.72
C PRO A 259 -3.86 5.05 -8.54
N MET A 260 -3.05 4.91 -9.60
CA MET A 260 -2.77 5.99 -10.54
C MET A 260 -4.04 6.40 -11.30
N ALA A 261 -4.80 5.42 -11.81
CA ALA A 261 -6.08 5.67 -12.49
C ALA A 261 -7.14 6.26 -11.54
N VAL A 262 -7.29 5.69 -10.34
CA VAL A 262 -8.22 6.19 -9.31
C VAL A 262 -7.89 7.63 -8.93
N ARG A 263 -6.61 7.96 -8.80
CA ARG A 263 -6.16 9.32 -8.46
C ARG A 263 -6.49 10.32 -9.58
N VAL A 264 -6.33 9.94 -10.84
CA VAL A 264 -6.81 10.76 -11.98
C VAL A 264 -8.32 10.99 -11.88
N LEU A 265 -9.09 9.95 -11.56
CA LEU A 265 -10.55 10.06 -11.41
C LEU A 265 -10.97 10.96 -10.24
N VAL A 266 -10.35 10.82 -9.07
CA VAL A 266 -10.64 11.64 -7.89
C VAL A 266 -10.21 13.10 -8.12
N ASN A 267 -9.14 13.34 -8.87
CA ASN A 267 -8.73 14.69 -9.24
C ASN A 267 -9.77 15.41 -10.12
N PHE A 268 -10.53 14.68 -10.95
CA PHE A 268 -11.66 15.28 -11.69
C PHE A 268 -12.80 15.76 -10.78
N GLN A 269 -12.92 15.22 -9.55
CA GLN A 269 -13.93 15.63 -8.58
C GLN A 269 -13.61 16.96 -7.89
N LYS A 270 -12.39 17.49 -8.05
CA LYS A 270 -11.95 18.80 -7.52
C LYS A 270 -12.26 18.99 -6.02
N LEU A 271 -11.89 18.00 -5.22
CA LEU A 271 -12.06 18.06 -3.76
C LEU A 271 -11.26 19.23 -3.15
N HIS A 272 -11.78 19.79 -2.04
CA HIS A 272 -11.24 21.02 -1.44
C HIS A 272 -9.88 20.87 -0.76
N SER A 273 -9.41 19.64 -0.49
CA SER A 273 -8.16 19.37 0.22
C SER A 273 -7.46 18.15 -0.36
N HIS A 274 -6.13 18.19 -0.41
CA HIS A 274 -5.30 17.03 -0.76
C HIS A 274 -5.55 15.85 0.19
N GLN A 275 -5.83 16.10 1.47
CA GLN A 275 -6.18 15.03 2.41
C GLN A 275 -7.49 14.35 2.04
N ALA A 276 -8.47 15.11 1.55
CA ALA A 276 -9.73 14.54 1.07
C ALA A 276 -9.53 13.70 -0.20
N VAL A 277 -8.63 14.14 -1.09
CA VAL A 277 -8.19 13.36 -2.27
C VAL A 277 -7.56 12.04 -1.83
N GLU A 278 -6.57 12.09 -0.92
CA GLU A 278 -5.92 10.88 -0.39
C GLU A 278 -6.93 9.93 0.28
N SER A 279 -7.84 10.45 1.11
CA SER A 279 -8.86 9.64 1.79
C SER A 279 -9.84 8.98 0.81
N SER A 280 -10.18 9.67 -0.28
CA SER A 280 -11.06 9.13 -1.33
C SER A 280 -10.36 8.04 -2.14
N VAL A 281 -9.09 8.29 -2.51
CA VAL A 281 -8.23 7.28 -3.15
C VAL A 281 -8.08 6.06 -2.25
N GLN A 282 -7.80 6.25 -0.96
CA GLN A 282 -7.67 5.19 0.03
C GLN A 282 -8.89 4.29 0.07
N ARG A 283 -10.09 4.88 0.14
CA ARG A 283 -11.35 4.14 0.24
C ARG A 283 -11.62 3.33 -1.02
N LEU A 284 -11.48 3.94 -2.20
CA LEU A 284 -11.73 3.27 -3.48
C LEU A 284 -10.69 2.18 -3.75
N TYR A 285 -9.42 2.44 -3.44
CA TYR A 285 -8.35 1.48 -3.62
C TYR A 285 -8.47 0.30 -2.65
N PHE A 286 -8.85 0.54 -1.39
CA PHE A 286 -9.16 -0.54 -0.43
C PHE A 286 -10.29 -1.45 -0.92
N ILE A 287 -11.39 -0.87 -1.41
CA ILE A 287 -12.51 -1.65 -1.96
C ILE A 287 -12.04 -2.48 -3.15
N PHE A 288 -11.22 -1.91 -4.04
CA PHE A 288 -10.64 -2.62 -5.16
C PHE A 288 -9.76 -3.80 -4.71
N LEU A 289 -8.84 -3.58 -3.76
CA LEU A 289 -7.97 -4.64 -3.23
C LEU A 289 -8.81 -5.74 -2.58
N PHE A 290 -9.79 -5.38 -1.76
CA PHE A 290 -10.68 -6.33 -1.10
C PHE A 290 -11.45 -7.20 -2.11
N ILE A 291 -11.99 -6.59 -3.17
CA ILE A 291 -12.73 -7.35 -4.19
C ILE A 291 -11.75 -8.18 -5.04
N GLN A 292 -10.72 -7.57 -5.61
CA GLN A 292 -9.89 -8.21 -6.64
C GLN A 292 -8.83 -9.15 -6.06
N VAL A 293 -8.13 -8.72 -5.01
CA VAL A 293 -7.00 -9.47 -4.44
C VAL A 293 -7.48 -10.49 -3.43
N PHE A 294 -8.53 -10.16 -2.67
CA PHE A 294 -9.07 -11.07 -1.66
C PHE A 294 -10.26 -11.89 -2.17
N LEU A 295 -11.38 -11.24 -2.53
CA LEU A 295 -12.64 -11.95 -2.81
C LEU A 295 -12.56 -12.77 -4.11
N VAL A 296 -12.11 -12.17 -5.21
CA VAL A 296 -11.96 -12.87 -6.51
C VAL A 296 -10.94 -13.99 -6.40
N ALA A 297 -9.76 -13.75 -5.83
CA ALA A 297 -8.75 -14.81 -5.67
C ALA A 297 -9.23 -15.96 -4.78
N SER A 298 -9.98 -15.67 -3.70
CA SER A 298 -10.55 -16.68 -2.80
C SER A 298 -11.66 -17.50 -3.46
N LEU A 299 -12.48 -16.85 -4.29
CA LEU A 299 -13.65 -17.46 -4.91
C LEU A 299 -13.40 -17.99 -6.32
N SER A 300 -12.30 -17.66 -6.99
CA SER A 300 -12.09 -18.01 -8.40
C SER A 300 -12.14 -19.52 -8.65
N SER A 301 -11.62 -20.34 -7.73
CA SER A 301 -11.73 -21.81 -7.80
C SER A 301 -13.10 -22.34 -7.37
N SER A 302 -13.80 -21.59 -6.50
CA SER A 302 -15.11 -21.95 -5.96
C SER A 302 -16.26 -21.60 -6.92
N ILE A 303 -16.17 -20.49 -7.65
CA ILE A 303 -17.22 -20.02 -8.58
C ILE A 303 -17.37 -21.00 -9.74
N THR A 304 -16.27 -21.43 -10.36
CA THR A 304 -16.31 -22.39 -11.47
C THR A 304 -16.90 -23.74 -11.04
N THR A 305 -16.56 -24.21 -9.83
CA THR A 305 -17.08 -25.48 -9.29
C THR A 305 -18.54 -25.39 -8.83
N VAL A 306 -18.96 -24.24 -8.29
CA VAL A 306 -20.35 -23.97 -7.93
C VAL A 306 -21.23 -23.81 -9.18
N LEU A 307 -20.77 -23.12 -10.23
CA LEU A 307 -21.49 -22.99 -11.50
C LEU A 307 -21.70 -24.35 -12.18
N ALA A 308 -20.70 -25.23 -12.14
CA ALA A 308 -20.84 -26.61 -12.62
C ALA A 308 -21.83 -27.44 -11.76
N GLY A 309 -21.85 -27.22 -10.44
CA GLY A 309 -22.76 -27.91 -9.51
C GLY A 309 -24.19 -27.39 -9.49
N LEU A 310 -24.42 -26.12 -9.86
CA LEU A 310 -25.75 -25.49 -9.92
C LEU A 310 -26.67 -26.12 -10.96
N GLY A 311 -26.11 -26.70 -12.03
CA GLY A 311 -26.89 -27.45 -13.01
C GLY A 311 -27.40 -28.81 -12.51
N SER A 312 -26.88 -29.34 -11.41
CA SER A 312 -27.17 -30.71 -10.95
C SER A 312 -27.67 -30.83 -9.51
N ASN A 313 -27.22 -30.04 -8.52
CA ASN A 313 -27.72 -30.09 -7.13
C ASN A 313 -27.34 -28.85 -6.29
N ALA A 314 -28.26 -27.89 -6.13
CA ALA A 314 -28.07 -26.68 -5.33
C ALA A 314 -27.76 -26.92 -3.84
N LYS A 315 -28.13 -28.09 -3.28
CA LYS A 315 -27.84 -28.47 -1.88
C LYS A 315 -26.34 -28.65 -1.60
N SER A 316 -25.52 -28.82 -2.63
CA SER A 316 -24.07 -29.03 -2.50
C SER A 316 -23.26 -27.73 -2.38
N VAL A 317 -23.86 -26.57 -2.66
CA VAL A 317 -23.14 -25.28 -2.76
C VAL A 317 -22.39 -24.92 -1.46
N PRO A 318 -22.98 -25.01 -0.26
CA PRO A 318 -22.25 -24.72 0.98
C PRO A 318 -21.05 -25.65 1.21
N LEU A 319 -21.19 -26.93 0.81
CA LEU A 319 -20.14 -27.93 0.96
C LEU A 319 -18.97 -27.66 0.00
N VAL A 320 -19.27 -27.32 -1.26
CA VAL A 320 -18.27 -26.96 -2.27
C VAL A 320 -17.49 -25.71 -1.84
N LEU A 321 -18.18 -24.71 -1.28
CA LEU A 321 -17.54 -23.49 -0.79
C LEU A 321 -16.63 -23.78 0.43
N ALA A 322 -17.11 -24.59 1.37
CA ALA A 322 -16.35 -25.01 2.54
C ALA A 322 -15.07 -25.80 2.20
N GLN A 323 -15.08 -26.57 1.11
CA GLN A 323 -13.92 -27.35 0.66
C GLN A 323 -12.91 -26.53 -0.16
N ASN A 324 -13.37 -25.51 -0.90
CA ASN A 324 -12.52 -24.76 -1.82
C ASN A 324 -11.97 -23.46 -1.23
N LEU A 325 -12.66 -22.81 -0.29
CA LEU A 325 -12.16 -21.61 0.39
C LEU A 325 -10.77 -21.81 1.03
N PRO A 326 -10.50 -22.91 1.77
CA PRO A 326 -9.19 -23.10 2.36
C PRO A 326 -8.07 -23.28 1.33
N LYS A 327 -8.36 -23.83 0.15
CA LYS A 327 -7.34 -24.06 -0.89
C LYS A 327 -6.75 -22.74 -1.40
N ALA A 328 -7.51 -21.65 -1.33
CA ALA A 328 -7.01 -20.32 -1.66
C ALA A 328 -5.88 -19.85 -0.73
N SER A 329 -5.71 -20.45 0.46
CA SER A 329 -4.61 -20.09 1.37
C SER A 329 -3.25 -20.29 0.72
N ASN A 330 -3.06 -21.34 -0.09
CA ASN A 330 -1.79 -21.60 -0.78
C ASN A 330 -1.37 -20.41 -1.66
N TYR A 331 -2.34 -19.82 -2.37
CA TYR A 331 -2.12 -18.60 -3.15
C TYR A 331 -1.73 -17.41 -2.26
N PHE A 332 -2.48 -17.16 -1.18
CA PHE A 332 -2.19 -16.04 -0.27
C PHE A 332 -0.83 -16.16 0.43
N PHE A 333 -0.40 -17.37 0.80
CA PHE A 333 0.93 -17.57 1.38
C PHE A 333 2.04 -17.21 0.40
N SER A 334 1.97 -17.70 -0.85
CA SER A 334 2.93 -17.32 -1.89
C SER A 334 2.90 -15.82 -2.18
N TYR A 335 1.70 -15.23 -2.27
CA TYR A 335 1.52 -13.80 -2.48
C TYR A 335 2.14 -12.97 -1.34
N PHE A 336 1.86 -13.30 -0.08
CA PHE A 336 2.39 -12.56 1.07
C PHE A 336 3.90 -12.72 1.22
N ILE A 337 4.47 -13.91 0.98
CA ILE A 337 5.92 -14.11 1.02
C ILE A 337 6.59 -13.24 -0.06
N LEU A 338 6.08 -13.29 -1.29
CA LEU A 338 6.61 -12.47 -2.39
C LEU A 338 6.47 -10.99 -2.08
N LYS A 339 5.28 -10.52 -1.71
CA LYS A 339 5.01 -9.11 -1.41
C LYS A 339 5.85 -8.62 -0.23
N ALA A 340 5.94 -9.37 0.86
CA ALA A 340 6.76 -8.99 2.02
C ALA A 340 8.25 -8.93 1.66
N SER A 341 8.79 -9.97 1.01
CA SER A 341 10.18 -9.98 0.59
C SER A 341 10.49 -8.84 -0.37
N SER A 342 9.66 -8.63 -1.40
CA SER A 342 9.83 -7.56 -2.37
C SER A 342 9.75 -6.18 -1.72
N THR A 343 8.77 -5.93 -0.85
CA THR A 343 8.62 -4.65 -0.15
C THR A 343 9.80 -4.37 0.78
N ILE A 344 10.28 -5.37 1.52
CA ILE A 344 11.47 -5.24 2.38
C ILE A 344 12.68 -4.89 1.51
N SER A 345 12.91 -5.61 0.41
CA SER A 345 14.03 -5.34 -0.50
C SER A 345 13.97 -3.93 -1.09
N ILE A 346 12.79 -3.49 -1.56
CA ILE A 346 12.60 -2.15 -2.15
C ILE A 346 12.81 -1.05 -1.10
N THR A 347 12.32 -1.27 0.13
CA THR A 347 12.45 -0.30 1.22
C THR A 347 13.90 -0.17 1.67
N LEU A 348 14.62 -1.30 1.80
CA LEU A 348 16.02 -1.33 2.22
C LEU A 348 16.93 -0.58 1.24
N ILE A 349 16.70 -0.78 -0.07
CA ILE A 349 17.44 -0.10 -1.14
C ILE A 349 17.03 1.38 -1.26
N CYS A 350 15.98 1.81 -0.53
CA CYS A 350 15.32 3.10 -0.74
C CYS A 350 14.97 3.28 -2.24
N GLY A 351 14.33 2.27 -2.83
CA GLY A 351 14.12 2.18 -4.28
C GLY A 351 13.52 3.43 -4.91
N GLU A 352 12.62 4.13 -4.20
CA GLU A 352 12.06 5.41 -4.65
C GLU A 352 13.10 6.53 -4.73
N LYS A 353 14.00 6.65 -3.74
CA LYS A 353 15.09 7.64 -3.75
C LYS A 353 16.12 7.30 -4.82
N LEU A 354 16.44 6.02 -4.98
CA LEU A 354 17.38 5.55 -6.01
C LEU A 354 16.81 5.80 -7.42
N LEU A 355 15.57 5.42 -7.68
CA LEU A 355 14.89 5.68 -8.96
C LEU A 355 14.85 7.16 -9.27
N ASN A 356 14.60 8.00 -8.26
CA ASN A 356 14.62 9.45 -8.45
C ASN A 356 16.02 10.00 -8.72
N LEU A 357 17.07 9.46 -8.11
CA LEU A 357 18.44 9.82 -8.45
C LEU A 357 18.75 9.50 -9.91
N LEU A 358 18.36 8.31 -10.37
CA LEU A 358 18.54 7.87 -11.77
C LEU A 358 17.73 8.73 -12.75
N LEU A 359 16.47 9.01 -12.42
CA LEU A 359 15.61 9.85 -13.25
C LEU A 359 15.98 11.33 -13.20
N SER A 360 16.54 11.82 -12.09
CA SER A 360 17.03 13.19 -11.95
C SER A 360 18.14 13.45 -12.95
N TYR A 361 19.04 12.49 -13.10
CA TYR A 361 20.11 12.55 -14.07
C TYR A 361 19.62 12.64 -15.54
N ILE A 362 18.54 11.93 -15.89
CA ILE A 362 18.00 11.91 -17.26
C ILE A 362 17.10 13.13 -17.54
N ARG A 363 16.29 13.53 -16.55
CA ARG A 363 15.16 14.45 -16.75
C ARG A 363 15.41 15.86 -16.23
N ASP A 364 16.20 16.01 -15.18
CA ASP A 364 16.36 17.29 -14.51
C ASP A 364 17.54 18.06 -15.11
N LYS A 365 17.26 19.27 -15.60
CA LYS A 365 18.27 20.15 -16.22
C LYS A 365 18.70 21.27 -15.30
N THR A 366 17.80 21.77 -14.45
CA THR A 366 18.05 22.92 -13.57
C THR A 366 18.19 22.49 -12.10
N ALA A 367 18.90 23.30 -11.31
CA ALA A 367 19.06 23.06 -9.88
C ALA A 367 17.71 23.06 -9.14
N ARG A 368 16.79 23.95 -9.54
CA ARG A 368 15.42 24.00 -9.02
C ARG A 368 14.67 22.71 -9.29
N GLN A 369 14.72 22.17 -10.51
CA GLN A 369 14.08 20.90 -10.83
C GLN A 369 14.60 19.75 -9.96
N LYS A 370 15.91 19.68 -9.76
CA LYS A 370 16.55 18.67 -8.89
C LYS A 370 16.09 18.81 -7.45
N TRP A 371 16.02 20.04 -6.92
CA TRP A 371 15.56 20.30 -5.56
C TRP A 371 14.07 19.98 -5.37
N THR A 372 13.20 20.49 -6.25
CA THR A 372 11.75 20.23 -6.20
C THR A 372 11.44 18.74 -6.29
N ARG A 373 12.19 18.01 -7.13
CA ARG A 373 12.06 16.56 -7.22
C ARG A 373 12.44 15.88 -5.90
N SER A 374 13.57 16.23 -5.31
CA SER A 374 13.99 15.67 -4.03
C SER A 374 12.95 15.91 -2.92
N GLU A 375 12.35 17.11 -2.91
CA GLU A 375 11.34 17.45 -1.91
C GLU A 375 10.02 16.70 -2.13
N ALA A 376 9.60 16.53 -3.40
CA ALA A 376 8.38 15.81 -3.74
C ALA A 376 8.38 14.34 -3.28
N ILE A 377 9.56 13.73 -3.09
CA ILE A 377 9.71 12.35 -2.62
C ILE A 377 9.42 12.22 -1.13
N ASN A 378 9.67 13.29 -0.36
CA ASN A 378 9.38 13.30 1.07
C ASN A 378 7.87 13.34 1.33
N VAL A 379 7.07 13.69 0.33
CA VAL A 379 5.61 13.69 0.42
C VAL A 379 5.08 12.28 0.24
N LYS A 380 4.59 11.70 1.34
CA LYS A 380 4.03 10.35 1.35
C LYS A 380 2.59 10.33 0.82
N LEU A 381 2.34 9.48 -0.18
CA LEU A 381 1.02 9.26 -0.77
C LEU A 381 0.22 8.25 0.08
N TRP A 382 -0.46 8.77 1.11
CA TRP A 382 -1.18 7.94 2.09
C TRP A 382 -2.33 7.12 1.49
N GLY A 383 -2.99 7.62 0.45
CA GLY A 383 -4.10 6.91 -0.20
C GLY A 383 -3.68 5.59 -0.85
N THR A 384 -2.42 5.46 -1.24
CA THR A 384 -1.86 4.23 -1.80
C THR A 384 -1.17 3.38 -0.74
N PHE A 385 -0.46 4.02 0.21
CA PHE A 385 0.35 3.31 1.21
C PHE A 385 -0.47 2.58 2.27
N VAL A 386 -1.63 3.11 2.68
CA VAL A 386 -2.41 2.54 3.79
C VAL A 386 -3.21 1.28 3.41
N PRO A 387 -3.82 1.20 2.21
CA PRO A 387 -4.57 0.00 1.83
C PRO A 387 -3.71 -1.20 1.41
N ASP A 388 -2.48 -0.95 0.94
CA ASP A 388 -1.49 -1.95 0.54
C ASP A 388 -0.92 -2.70 1.76
#